data_AF-A0A0C2ZNR5-F1
#
_entry.id   AF-A0A0C2ZNR5-F1
#
_cell.length_a   1.000
_cell.length_b   1.000
_cell.length_c   1.000
_cell.angle_alpha   90.00
_cell.angle_beta   90.00
_cell.angle_gamma   90.00
#
_symmetry.space_group_name_H-M   'P 1'
#
loop_
_entity.id
_entity.type
_entity.pdbx_description
1 polymer ?
#
loop_
_entity_poly.entity_id
_entity_poly.type
_entity_poly.pdbx_seq_one_letter_code
_entity_poly.pdbx_strand_id
1 'polypeptide(L)' 'HPLAYVEWFTSLHRRDPVSGQFIITHSTHNHQHNVSVISAHRFTHPCHLQAQCGRNISVDWTSDNVLE' A
#
# COMPACT_ATOMS: atom_id res chain seq x y z
N HIS A 1 14.49 1.64 -12.77
CA HIS A 1 14.36 1.99 -11.34
C HIS A 1 13.34 1.06 -10.70
N PRO A 2 13.63 0.45 -9.54
CA PRO A 2 12.66 -0.44 -8.87
C PRO A 2 11.38 0.32 -8.53
N LEU A 3 10.24 -0.32 -8.80
CA LEU A 3 8.90 0.18 -8.50
C LEU A 3 8.25 -0.67 -7.41
N ALA A 4 7.34 -0.07 -6.66
CA ALA A 4 6.56 -0.75 -5.64
C ALA A 4 5.08 -0.41 -5.81
N TYR A 5 4.25 -1.45 -5.82
CA TYR A 5 2.81 -1.31 -5.67
C TYR A 5 2.46 -1.16 -4.19
N VAL A 6 1.75 -0.09 -3.85
CA VAL A 6 1.40 0.27 -2.47
C VAL A 6 -0.11 0.37 -2.34
N GLU A 7 -0.68 -0.33 -1.37
CA GLU A 7 -2.05 -0.12 -0.92
C GLU A 7 -2.02 0.74 0.33
N TRP A 8 -2.73 1.86 0.30
CA TRP A 8 -2.76 2.79 1.43
C TRP A 8 -3.72 2.32 2.51
N PHE A 9 -3.36 2.56 3.76
CA PHE A 9 -4.22 2.33 4.91
C PHE A 9 -4.73 3.65 5.48
N THR A 10 -5.78 3.59 6.30
CA THR A 10 -6.30 4.73 7.06
C THR A 10 -5.24 5.29 8.01
N SER A 11 -5.32 6.60 8.27
CA SER A 11 -4.43 7.27 9.21
C SER A 11 -4.54 6.72 10.63
N LEU A 12 -3.42 6.81 11.37
CA LEU A 12 -3.27 6.28 12.72
C LEU A 12 -4.00 7.16 13.76
N HIS A 13 -5.33 7.04 13.84
CA HIS A 13 -6.14 7.80 14.79
C HIS A 13 -6.68 6.95 15.94
N ARG A 14 -7.18 5.75 15.65
CA ARG A 14 -7.86 4.90 16.63
C ARG A 14 -6.93 3.81 17.13
N ARG A 15 -6.95 3.56 18.44
CA ARG A 15 -6.30 2.40 19.05
C ARG A 15 -7.33 1.39 19.52
N ASP A 16 -6.96 0.12 19.41
CA ASP A 16 -7.70 -0.98 20.00
C ASP A 16 -7.53 -0.94 21.53
N PRO A 17 -8.62 -0.91 22.31
CA PRO A 17 -8.54 -0.73 23.75
C PRO A 17 -7.92 -1.93 24.49
N VAL A 18 -7.84 -3.11 23.86
CA VAL A 18 -7.28 -4.32 24.48
C VAL A 18 -5.78 -4.42 24.24
N SER A 19 -5.35 -4.33 22.98
CA SER A 19 -3.96 -4.49 22.58
C SER A 19 -3.16 -3.18 22.59
N GLY A 20 -3.83 -2.02 22.63
CA GLY A 20 -3.21 -0.70 22.50
C GLY A 20 -2.67 -0.40 21.10
N GLN A 21 -2.84 -1.31 20.13
CA GLN A 21 -2.34 -1.15 18.76
C GLN A 21 -3.23 -0.22 17.95
N PHE A 22 -2.67 0.41 16.91
CA PHE A 22 -3.48 1.19 15.98
C PHE A 22 -4.38 0.28 15.14
N ILE A 23 -5.66 0.63 15.07
CA ILE A 23 -6.60 0.00 14.16
C ILE A 23 -6.47 0.71 12.83
N ILE A 24 -6.08 -0.04 11.81
CA ILE A 24 -6.00 0.45 10.42
C ILE A 24 -6.88 -0.41 9.52
N THR A 25 -7.50 0.22 8.53
CA THR A 25 -8.20 -0.47 7.43
C THR A 25 -7.65 0.01 6.10
N HIS A 26 -7.90 -0.71 5.02
CA HIS A 26 -7.54 -0.22 3.68
C HIS A 26 -8.25 1.12 3.42
N SER A 27 -7.50 2.09 2.94
CA SER A 27 -8.02 3.36 2.45
C SER A 27 -8.72 3.10 1.11
N THR A 28 -9.87 3.72 0.89
CA THR A 28 -10.64 3.58 -0.35
C THR A 28 -10.89 4.94 -0.99
N HIS A 29 -10.92 4.95 -2.31
CA HIS A 29 -11.33 6.10 -3.13
C HIS A 29 -12.29 5.60 -4.20
N ASN A 30 -13.47 6.21 -4.31
CA ASN A 30 -14.55 5.75 -5.21
C ASN A 30 -14.87 4.24 -5.10
N HIS A 31 -14.96 3.73 -3.87
CA HIS A 31 -15.23 2.30 -3.56
C HIS A 31 -14.15 1.32 -4.02
N GLN A 32 -13.00 1.80 -4.48
CA GLN A 32 -11.84 0.98 -4.82
C GLN A 32 -10.72 1.21 -3.80
N HIS A 33 -9.80 0.25 -3.67
CA HIS A 33 -8.62 0.45 -2.83
C HIS A 33 -7.85 1.67 -3.32
N ASN A 34 -7.44 2.52 -2.39
CA ASN A 34 -6.52 3.61 -2.67
C ASN A 34 -5.13 2.99 -2.85
N VAL A 35 -4.68 2.95 -4.09
CA VAL A 35 -3.45 2.28 -4.50
C VAL A 35 -2.57 3.26 -5.27
N SER A 36 -1.27 3.03 -5.24
CA SER A 36 -0.33 3.80 -6.06
C SER A 36 0.88 2.96 -6.41
N VAL A 37 1.51 3.26 -7.53
CA VAL A 37 2.84 2.75 -7.84
C VAL A 37 3.85 3.86 -7.69
N ILE A 38 4.82 3.63 -6.83
CA ILE A 38 5.85 4.60 -6.49
C ILE A 38 7.22 4.01 -6.79
N SER A 39 8.20 4.89 -7.00
CA SER A 39 9.60 4.43 -7.00
C SER A 39 9.95 3.88 -5.62
N ALA A 40 10.59 2.71 -5.58
CA ALA A 40 11.05 2.11 -4.33
C ALA A 40 12.12 2.98 -3.63
N HIS A 41 12.74 3.93 -4.33
CA HIS A 41 13.63 4.93 -3.73
C HIS A 41 12.90 5.92 -2.81
N ARG A 42 11.56 6.00 -2.86
CA ARG A 42 10.76 6.82 -1.93
C ARG A 42 10.69 6.23 -0.52
N PHE A 43 11.05 4.96 -0.33
CA PHE A 43 11.17 4.39 1.01
C PHE A 43 12.44 4.94 1.69
N THR A 44 12.25 5.88 2.60
CA THR A 44 13.36 6.57 3.29
C THR A 44 13.96 5.77 4.44
N HIS A 45 13.25 4.76 4.93
CA HIS A 45 13.67 3.94 6.07
C HIS A 45 13.34 2.46 5.82
N PRO A 46 14.13 1.53 6.39
CA PRO A 46 13.76 0.13 6.46
C PRO A 46 12.40 0.02 7.15
N CYS A 47 11.39 -0.40 6.40
CA CYS A 47 10.08 -0.73 6.93
C CYS A 47 9.88 -2.23 6.80
N HIS A 48 9.07 -2.81 7.69
CA HIS A 48 8.67 -4.20 7.56
C HIS A 48 7.72 -4.32 6.36
N LEU A 49 8.27 -4.59 5.19
CA LEU A 49 7.51 -4.92 4.00
C LEU A 49 7.00 -6.35 4.16
N GLN A 50 5.76 -6.49 4.64
CA GLN A 50 5.09 -7.78 4.59
C GLN A 50 4.75 -8.07 3.13
N ALA A 51 5.54 -8.93 2.49
CA ALA A 51 5.23 -9.42 1.17
C ALA A 51 3.89 -10.17 1.23
N GLN A 52 2.88 -9.64 0.55
CA GLN A 52 1.65 -10.39 0.30
C GLN A 52 1.87 -11.22 -0.96
N CYS A 53 2.34 -12.46 -0.76
CA CYS A 53 2.45 -13.44 -1.83
C CYS A 53 1.04 -13.96 -2.19
N GLY A 54 0.72 -14.06 -3.48
CA GLY A 54 -0.52 -14.67 -3.97
C GLY A 54 -1.66 -13.72 -4.37
N ARG A 55 -1.46 -12.39 -4.34
CA ARG A 55 -2.41 -11.45 -4.98
C ARG A 55 -2.14 -11.39 -6.49
N ASN A 56 -3.20 -11.45 -7.30
CA ASN A 56 -3.12 -11.20 -8.73
C ASN A 56 -2.86 -9.71 -8.97
N ILE A 57 -1.63 -9.39 -9.38
CA ILE A 57 -1.32 -8.11 -9.99
C ILE A 57 -1.90 -8.12 -11.40
N SER A 58 -2.51 -7.01 -11.83
CA SER A 58 -3.06 -6.95 -13.20
C SER A 58 -1.95 -7.18 -14.22
N VAL A 59 -2.22 -8.08 -15.17
CA VAL A 59 -1.30 -8.35 -16.29
C VAL A 59 -1.21 -7.17 -17.26
N ASP A 60 -2.15 -6.23 -17.18
CA ASP A 60 -2.20 -5.07 -18.06
C ASP A 60 -1.23 -3.96 -17.62
N TRP A 61 -0.55 -4.12 -16.48
CA TRP A 61 0.42 -3.13 -16.01
C TRP A 61 1.73 -3.22 -16.77
N THR A 62 2.11 -2.10 -17.38
CA THR A 62 3.39 -1.89 -18.07
C THR A 62 4.14 -0.77 -17.36
N SER A 63 5.45 -0.64 -17.62
CA SER A 63 6.24 0.50 -17.14
C SER A 63 5.64 1.86 -17.53
N ASP A 64 4.85 1.89 -18.60
CA ASP A 64 4.37 3.11 -19.25
C ASP A 64 3.02 3.57 -18.69
N ASN A 65 2.23 2.68 -18.09
CA ASN A 65 0.88 2.98 -17.59
C ASN A 65 0.73 2.88 -16.07
N VAL A 66 1.77 2.42 -15.38
CA VAL A 66 1.68 2.12 -13.95
C VAL A 66 1.88 3.37 -13.06
N LEU A 67 2.52 4.41 -13.59
CA LEU A 67 2.91 5.61 -12.82
C LEU A 67 1.88 6.76 -12.86
N GLU A 68 0.74 6.57 -13.51
CA GLU A 68 -0.30 7.60 -13.66
C GLU A 68 -1.25 7.66 -12.45
#